data_AF-A0A0P0NZ36-F1
#
_entry.id   AF-A0A0P0NZ36-F1
#
_cell.length_a   1.000
_cell.length_b   1.000
_cell.length_c   1.000
_cell.angle_alpha   90.00
_cell.angle_beta   90.00
_cell.angle_gamma   90.00
#
_symmetry.space_group_name_H-M   'P 1'
#
loop_
_entity.id
_entity.type
_entity.pdbx_description
1 polymer ?
#
loop_
_entity_poly.entity_id
_entity_poly.type
_entity_poly.pdbx_seq_one_letter_code
_entity_poly.pdbx_strand_id
1 'polypeptide(L)'
;MTDGSRNEALISGLIDEAARAFPQVNAANLAVDRLALQDFCQQLLKSQKALDEGTRGLIVDQVCDELLGFGPIQSLMQDPGVSDILINGWDKILYEKAGRLHPFAGTFLGPEHLRAFVFRHVARAERSVNRSRPWVDVELSDGSRMHVIADPVALGGPFVSIRRFPERPFSLEDLESFGAITPQQRQWLEAAVDRRLNMIIAGAPGSGKTTLLGALLARAPGHERIVLVEDVSELKVNHPHCIKLQTRNIAHGDSEQATIRKLVRETLRMRPDRLVVGEVRGEEVFDMIAAMSIGLSGSLSTLHAGSVTGALHRLETLYASATSGQSGVDPARALRDAVNAIVYLERDAEGRRRVADIHMLGEA
;
A
#
# COMPACT_ATOMS: atom_id res chain seq x y z
N MET A 1 23.04 -6.43 -36.90
CA MET A 1 22.04 -5.94 -35.92
C MET A 1 20.92 -6.95 -35.94
N THR A 2 20.67 -7.61 -34.81
CA THR A 2 19.50 -8.49 -34.66
C THR A 2 18.24 -7.63 -34.76
N ASP A 3 17.10 -8.21 -35.12
CA ASP A 3 15.82 -7.48 -35.21
C ASP A 3 15.49 -6.74 -33.89
N GLY A 4 15.89 -7.33 -32.75
CA GLY A 4 15.74 -6.71 -31.43
C GLY A 4 16.51 -5.39 -31.24
N SER A 5 17.78 -5.32 -31.66
CA SER A 5 18.58 -4.08 -31.47
C SER A 5 18.07 -2.92 -32.34
N ARG A 6 17.44 -3.25 -33.47
CA ARG A 6 16.86 -2.25 -34.38
C ARG A 6 15.55 -1.68 -33.82
N ASN A 7 14.76 -2.52 -33.16
CA ASN A 7 13.52 -2.10 -32.50
C ASN A 7 13.81 -1.25 -31.26
N GLU A 8 14.82 -1.57 -30.45
CA GLU A 8 15.21 -0.77 -29.29
C GLU A 8 15.60 0.67 -29.66
N ALA A 9 16.40 0.84 -30.72
CA ALA A 9 16.80 2.16 -31.20
C ALA A 9 15.59 2.97 -31.71
N LEU A 10 14.64 2.29 -32.37
CA LEU A 10 13.41 2.92 -32.85
C LEU A 10 12.50 3.34 -31.69
N ILE A 11 12.31 2.49 -30.68
CA ILE A 11 11.53 2.78 -29.48
C ILE A 11 12.13 3.98 -28.74
N SER A 12 13.45 4.00 -28.55
CA SER A 12 14.15 5.12 -27.92
C SER A 12 13.92 6.44 -28.66
N GLY A 13 14.05 6.44 -29.99
CA GLY A 13 13.78 7.63 -30.81
C GLY A 13 12.33 8.11 -30.72
N LEU A 14 11.37 7.18 -30.70
CA LEU A 14 9.95 7.50 -30.55
C LEU A 14 9.63 8.09 -29.17
N ILE A 15 10.24 7.57 -28.10
CA ILE A 15 10.09 8.12 -26.75
C ILE A 15 10.55 9.57 -26.71
N ASP A 16 11.71 9.89 -27.30
CA ASP A 16 12.24 11.25 -27.33
C ASP A 16 11.38 12.23 -28.14
N GLU A 17 10.81 11.78 -29.26
CA GLU A 17 9.90 12.60 -30.07
C GLU A 17 8.56 12.82 -29.37
N ALA A 18 7.99 11.76 -28.80
CA ALA A 18 6.75 11.84 -28.06
C ALA A 18 6.87 12.68 -26.78
N ALA A 19 7.96 12.55 -26.02
CA ALA A 19 8.21 13.38 -24.84
C ALA A 19 8.33 14.89 -25.19
N ARG A 20 8.87 15.21 -26.38
CA ARG A 20 8.92 16.59 -26.90
C ARG A 20 7.55 17.10 -27.35
N ALA A 21 6.75 16.26 -28.00
CA ALA A 21 5.41 16.62 -28.45
C ALA A 21 4.40 16.73 -27.30
N PHE A 22 4.60 15.95 -26.23
CA PHE A 22 3.74 15.92 -25.05
C PHE A 22 4.55 16.22 -23.78
N PRO A 23 5.02 17.46 -23.57
CA PRO A 23 5.85 17.81 -22.41
C PRO A 23 5.13 17.57 -21.07
N GLN A 24 3.80 17.65 -21.06
CA GLN A 24 2.96 17.29 -19.92
C GLN A 24 3.06 15.83 -19.44
N VAL A 25 3.62 14.91 -20.24
CA VAL A 25 3.91 13.52 -19.80
C VAL A 25 4.89 13.48 -18.62
N ASN A 26 5.79 14.47 -18.57
CA ASN A 26 6.80 14.63 -17.52
C ASN A 26 6.34 15.55 -16.37
N ALA A 27 5.14 16.14 -16.49
CA ALA A 27 4.57 16.96 -15.43
C ALA A 27 3.82 16.10 -14.41
N ALA A 28 3.73 16.59 -13.15
CA ALA A 28 3.02 15.89 -12.08
C ALA A 28 1.51 15.72 -12.35
N ASN A 29 0.92 16.58 -13.20
CA ASN A 29 -0.48 16.50 -13.61
C ASN A 29 -0.60 15.92 -15.02
N LEU A 30 -0.93 14.63 -15.12
CA LEU A 30 -1.28 14.00 -16.39
C LEU A 30 -2.72 14.32 -16.79
N ALA A 31 -2.86 15.01 -17.92
CA ALA A 31 -4.05 14.95 -18.77
C ALA A 31 -3.63 14.58 -20.21
N VAL A 32 -2.65 13.68 -20.35
CA VAL A 32 -2.27 13.16 -21.66
C VAL A 32 -3.16 11.98 -21.98
N ASP A 33 -3.99 12.16 -23.00
CA ASP A 33 -4.83 11.10 -23.53
C ASP A 33 -3.96 10.01 -24.17
N ARG A 34 -4.05 8.78 -23.65
CA ARG A 34 -3.35 7.61 -24.19
C ARG A 34 -3.68 7.41 -25.68
N LEU A 35 -4.92 7.69 -26.09
CA LEU A 35 -5.32 7.60 -27.50
C LEU A 35 -4.57 8.62 -28.36
N ALA A 36 -4.43 9.86 -27.89
CA ALA A 36 -3.70 10.89 -28.62
C ALA A 36 -2.20 10.55 -28.78
N LEU A 37 -1.59 9.95 -27.75
CA LEU A 37 -0.21 9.48 -27.83
C LEU A 37 -0.08 8.29 -28.79
N GLN A 38 -1.01 7.33 -28.73
CA GLN A 38 -1.04 6.19 -29.65
C GLN A 38 -1.15 6.66 -31.10
N ASP A 39 -2.08 7.58 -31.41
CA ASP A 39 -2.27 8.13 -32.74
C ASP A 39 -1.00 8.84 -33.25
N PHE A 40 -0.34 9.61 -32.38
CA PHE A 40 0.92 10.28 -32.71
C PHE A 40 2.03 9.28 -33.05
N CYS A 41 2.25 8.28 -32.19
CA CYS A 41 3.26 7.24 -32.41
C CYS A 41 2.95 6.42 -33.68
N GLN A 42 1.69 6.09 -33.93
CA GLN A 42 1.27 5.41 -35.16
C GLN A 42 1.58 6.26 -36.40
N GLN A 43 1.36 7.58 -36.35
CA GLN A 43 1.68 8.47 -37.47
C GLN A 43 3.18 8.52 -37.77
N LEU A 44 4.04 8.61 -36.75
CA LEU A 44 5.50 8.56 -36.92
C LEU A 44 5.95 7.25 -37.56
N LEU A 45 5.36 6.13 -37.13
CA LEU A 45 5.66 4.80 -37.63
C LEU A 45 5.09 4.51 -39.03
N LYS A 46 4.12 5.28 -39.55
CA LYS A 46 3.64 5.12 -40.94
C LYS A 46 4.75 5.30 -41.98
N SER A 47 5.79 6.08 -41.64
CA SER A 47 6.97 6.27 -42.50
C SER A 47 7.90 5.04 -42.56
N GLN A 48 7.80 4.13 -41.57
CA GLN A 48 8.59 2.89 -41.47
C GLN A 48 7.92 1.74 -42.22
N LYS A 49 8.11 1.68 -43.54
CA LYS A 49 7.51 0.65 -44.41
C LYS A 49 7.93 -0.79 -44.09
N ALA A 50 9.03 -0.99 -43.35
CA ALA A 50 9.59 -2.31 -43.05
C ALA A 50 8.89 -3.05 -41.89
N LEU A 51 8.02 -2.39 -41.13
CA LEU A 51 7.32 -2.98 -39.99
C LEU A 51 5.90 -3.40 -40.40
N ASP A 52 5.50 -4.63 -40.06
CA ASP A 52 4.10 -5.05 -40.16
C ASP A 52 3.22 -4.34 -39.12
N GLU A 53 1.90 -4.42 -39.30
CA GLU A 53 0.93 -3.71 -38.46
C GLU A 53 0.92 -4.20 -37.00
N GLY A 54 1.13 -5.50 -36.77
CA GLY A 54 1.21 -6.07 -35.42
C GLY A 54 2.44 -5.59 -34.67
N THR A 55 3.60 -5.62 -35.33
CA THR A 55 4.87 -5.10 -34.76
C THR A 55 4.78 -3.61 -34.45
N ARG A 56 4.13 -2.81 -35.31
CA ARG A 56 3.90 -1.38 -35.03
C ARG A 56 3.03 -1.19 -33.79
N GLY A 57 1.95 -1.95 -33.66
CA GLY A 57 1.08 -1.90 -32.48
C GLY A 57 1.86 -2.16 -31.19
N LEU A 58 2.68 -3.22 -31.17
CA LEU A 58 3.52 -3.56 -30.00
C LEU A 58 4.51 -2.44 -29.65
N ILE A 59 5.15 -1.81 -30.64
CA ILE A 59 6.07 -0.69 -30.41
C ILE A 59 5.32 0.52 -29.84
N VAL A 60 4.14 0.83 -30.38
CA VAL A 60 3.31 1.94 -29.88
C VAL A 60 2.91 1.71 -28.42
N ASP A 61 2.48 0.50 -28.08
CA ASP A 61 2.12 0.15 -26.71
C ASP A 61 3.33 0.24 -25.77
N GLN A 62 4.51 -0.23 -26.18
CA GLN A 62 5.74 -0.07 -25.40
C GLN A 62 6.10 1.39 -25.15
N VAL A 63 5.99 2.26 -26.16
CA VAL A 63 6.24 3.70 -25.99
C VAL A 63 5.21 4.33 -25.05
N CYS A 64 3.94 3.94 -25.15
CA CYS A 64 2.90 4.40 -24.25
C CYS A 64 3.13 3.94 -22.81
N ASP A 65 3.53 2.69 -22.62
CA ASP A 65 3.83 2.14 -21.30
C ASP A 65 5.07 2.80 -20.70
N GLU A 66 6.05 3.17 -21.53
CA GLU A 66 7.24 3.90 -21.08
C GLU A 66 6.93 5.32 -20.64
N LEU A 67 6.07 6.02 -21.39
CA LEU A 67 5.76 7.43 -21.13
C LEU A 67 4.66 7.61 -20.08
N LEU A 68 3.58 6.85 -20.19
CA LEU A 68 2.39 6.99 -19.36
C LEU A 68 2.35 5.94 -18.23
N GLY A 69 2.84 4.73 -18.49
CA GLY A 69 2.77 3.59 -17.58
C GLY A 69 4.05 3.35 -16.76
N PHE A 70 4.38 2.07 -16.60
CA PHE A 70 5.49 1.55 -15.80
C PHE A 70 6.61 0.92 -16.65
N GLY A 71 6.66 1.22 -17.95
CA GLY A 71 7.73 0.79 -18.84
C GLY A 71 7.92 -0.73 -18.88
N PRO A 72 9.15 -1.27 -18.72
CA PRO A 72 9.42 -2.70 -18.86
C PRO A 72 8.65 -3.61 -17.90
N ILE A 73 8.21 -3.08 -16.75
CA ILE A 73 7.48 -3.85 -15.74
C ILE A 73 5.95 -3.72 -15.88
N GLN A 74 5.44 -3.08 -16.94
CA GLN A 74 4.00 -2.85 -17.13
C GLN A 74 3.20 -4.16 -17.05
N SER A 75 3.69 -5.24 -17.66
CA SER A 75 3.03 -6.54 -17.63
C SER A 75 2.92 -7.14 -16.22
N LEU A 76 3.95 -6.93 -15.37
CA LEU A 76 3.91 -7.31 -13.96
C LEU A 76 2.93 -6.44 -13.17
N MET A 77 2.81 -5.16 -13.51
CA MET A 77 1.86 -4.22 -12.91
C MET A 77 0.41 -4.52 -13.30
N GLN A 78 0.18 -5.24 -14.40
CA GLN A 78 -1.16 -5.64 -14.86
C GLN A 78 -1.57 -7.04 -14.40
N ASP A 79 -0.64 -7.89 -13.98
CA ASP A 79 -0.94 -9.25 -13.52
C ASP A 79 -1.52 -9.22 -12.09
N PRO A 80 -2.82 -9.51 -11.86
CA PRO A 80 -3.41 -9.41 -10.53
C PRO A 80 -2.84 -10.41 -9.51
N GLY A 81 -2.08 -11.41 -9.95
CA GLY A 81 -1.41 -12.36 -9.07
C GLY A 81 -0.06 -11.88 -8.52
N VAL A 82 0.50 -10.79 -9.03
CA VAL A 82 1.79 -10.24 -8.59
C VAL A 82 1.57 -9.29 -7.40
N SER A 83 2.21 -9.58 -6.26
CA SER A 83 2.08 -8.77 -5.05
C SER A 83 3.24 -7.78 -4.85
N ASP A 84 4.44 -8.16 -5.27
CA ASP A 84 5.66 -7.39 -5.04
C ASP A 84 6.56 -7.45 -6.28
N ILE A 85 7.25 -6.36 -6.58
CA ILE A 85 8.23 -6.25 -7.66
C ILE A 85 9.50 -5.63 -7.07
N LEU A 86 10.64 -6.30 -7.24
CA LEU A 86 11.93 -5.88 -6.72
C LEU A 86 12.86 -5.60 -7.91
N ILE A 87 13.26 -4.35 -8.07
CA ILE A 87 14.22 -3.92 -9.09
C ILE A 87 15.57 -3.72 -8.42
N ASN A 88 16.44 -4.72 -8.55
CA ASN A 88 17.77 -4.78 -7.96
C ASN A 88 18.88 -4.32 -8.92
N GLY A 89 18.49 -3.71 -10.04
CA GLY A 89 19.36 -3.31 -11.14
C GLY A 89 18.53 -3.16 -12.41
N TRP A 90 19.10 -2.52 -13.42
CA TRP A 90 18.44 -2.34 -14.72
C TRP A 90 18.17 -3.70 -15.42
N ASP A 91 18.98 -4.71 -15.13
CA ASP A 91 18.94 -6.07 -15.69
C ASP A 91 18.46 -7.14 -14.69
N LYS A 92 18.14 -6.75 -13.45
CA LYS A 92 17.81 -7.70 -12.37
C LYS A 92 16.49 -7.35 -11.69
N ILE A 93 15.42 -7.93 -12.22
CA ILE A 93 14.06 -7.74 -11.73
C ILE A 93 13.50 -9.07 -11.21
N LEU A 94 12.93 -9.03 -10.01
CA LEU A 94 12.22 -10.14 -9.37
C LEU A 94 10.78 -9.72 -9.11
N TYR A 95 9.86 -10.68 -9.03
CA TYR A 95 8.49 -10.45 -8.59
C TYR A 95 8.00 -11.56 -7.67
N GLU A 96 7.11 -11.23 -6.74
CA GLU A 96 6.40 -12.21 -5.91
C GLU A 96 5.06 -12.55 -6.55
N LYS A 97 4.79 -13.85 -6.70
CA LYS A 97 3.48 -14.38 -7.07
C LYS A 97 3.16 -15.58 -6.18
N ALA A 98 1.98 -15.59 -5.58
CA ALA A 98 1.54 -16.63 -4.64
C ALA A 98 2.57 -16.93 -3.52
N GLY A 99 3.22 -15.89 -2.98
CA GLY A 99 4.16 -16.05 -1.86
C GLY A 99 5.55 -16.57 -2.24
N ARG A 100 5.88 -16.64 -3.53
CA ARG A 100 7.20 -17.07 -4.04
C ARG A 100 7.80 -16.04 -4.97
N LEU A 101 9.12 -15.85 -4.89
CA LEU A 101 9.87 -14.95 -5.76
C LEU A 101 10.26 -15.64 -7.07
N HIS A 102 10.10 -14.91 -8.17
CA HIS A 102 10.38 -15.36 -9.53
C HIS A 102 11.25 -14.32 -10.27
N PRO A 103 12.20 -14.75 -11.12
CA PRO A 103 12.91 -13.85 -12.02
C PRO A 103 11.98 -13.34 -13.12
N PHE A 104 12.10 -12.06 -13.45
CA PHE A 104 11.46 -11.46 -14.62
C PHE A 104 12.45 -11.39 -15.79
N ALA A 105 12.00 -11.74 -16.98
CA ALA A 105 12.86 -11.76 -18.17
C ALA A 105 13.07 -10.37 -18.80
N GLY A 106 12.17 -9.42 -18.54
CA GLY A 106 12.31 -8.04 -19.04
C GLY A 106 13.35 -7.25 -18.26
N THR A 107 13.95 -6.26 -18.92
CA THR A 107 14.98 -5.38 -18.36
C THR A 107 14.70 -3.94 -18.75
N PHE A 108 15.25 -3.00 -17.98
CA PHE A 108 15.45 -1.65 -18.46
C PHE A 108 16.57 -1.64 -19.52
N LEU A 109 16.65 -0.58 -20.32
CA LEU A 109 17.65 -0.46 -21.39
C LEU A 109 19.07 -0.20 -20.84
N GLY A 110 19.16 0.23 -19.59
CA GLY A 110 20.41 0.52 -18.90
C GLY A 110 20.18 1.32 -17.62
N PRO A 111 21.26 1.68 -16.90
CA PRO A 111 21.18 2.41 -15.64
C PRO A 111 20.43 3.75 -15.74
N GLU A 112 20.66 4.51 -16.81
CA GLU A 112 20.01 5.82 -17.01
C GLU A 112 18.50 5.68 -17.25
N HIS A 113 18.07 4.63 -17.95
CA HIS A 113 16.66 4.35 -18.14
C HIS A 113 15.98 4.05 -16.80
N LEU A 114 16.58 3.20 -15.95
CA LEU A 114 16.06 2.95 -14.60
C LEU A 114 16.03 4.24 -13.75
N ARG A 115 17.05 5.10 -13.82
CA ARG A 115 17.06 6.40 -13.13
C ARG A 115 15.93 7.31 -13.60
N ALA A 116 15.66 7.36 -14.91
CA ALA A 116 14.57 8.15 -15.47
C ALA A 116 13.19 7.65 -15.01
N PHE A 117 12.99 6.32 -15.00
CA PHE A 117 11.79 5.68 -14.43
C PHE A 117 11.55 6.12 -12.98
N VAL A 118 12.59 6.00 -12.13
CA VAL A 118 12.52 6.39 -10.72
C VAL A 118 12.16 7.87 -10.58
N PHE A 119 12.87 8.75 -11.29
CA PHE A 119 12.66 10.19 -11.19
C PHE A 119 11.25 10.59 -11.62
N ARG A 120 10.75 9.99 -12.71
CA ARG A 120 9.39 10.23 -13.23
C ARG A 120 8.32 9.91 -12.19
N HIS A 121 8.35 8.73 -11.58
CA HIS A 121 7.35 8.33 -10.60
C HIS A 121 7.47 9.10 -9.27
N VAL A 122 8.69 9.42 -8.83
CA VAL A 122 8.92 10.23 -7.62
C VAL A 122 8.43 11.67 -7.82
N ALA A 123 8.67 12.26 -8.99
CA ALA A 123 8.22 13.61 -9.33
C ALA A 123 6.68 13.68 -9.42
N ARG A 124 6.03 12.67 -10.00
CA ARG A 124 4.56 12.56 -10.07
C ARG A 124 3.91 12.51 -8.68
N ALA A 125 4.59 11.94 -7.69
CA ALA A 125 4.14 11.92 -6.30
C ALA A 125 4.49 13.21 -5.52
N GLU A 126 4.99 14.26 -6.18
CA GLU A 126 5.43 15.51 -5.55
C GLU A 126 6.45 15.26 -4.41
N ARG A 127 7.37 14.33 -4.67
CA ARG A 127 8.48 14.00 -3.78
C ARG A 127 9.81 14.18 -4.51
N SER A 128 10.90 14.09 -3.77
CA SER A 128 12.24 14.13 -4.36
C SER A 128 13.17 13.13 -3.70
N VAL A 129 14.06 12.56 -4.50
CA VAL A 129 15.19 11.73 -4.08
C VAL A 129 16.46 12.35 -4.64
N ASN A 130 17.47 12.53 -3.80
CA ASN A 130 18.73 13.17 -4.18
C ASN A 130 19.86 12.73 -3.23
N ARG A 131 21.06 13.27 -3.43
CA ARG A 131 22.24 12.85 -2.63
C ARG A 131 22.14 13.18 -1.14
N SER A 132 21.36 14.19 -0.73
CA SER A 132 21.17 14.53 0.70
C SER A 132 19.97 13.80 1.32
N ARG A 133 19.05 13.28 0.50
CA ARG A 133 17.94 12.40 0.87
C ARG A 133 17.89 11.20 -0.10
N PRO A 134 18.73 10.18 0.12
CA PRO A 134 18.95 9.14 -0.86
C PRO A 134 17.93 8.00 -0.74
N TRP A 135 16.77 8.23 -0.12
CA TRP A 135 15.64 7.31 -0.13
C TRP A 135 14.32 8.08 -0.14
N VAL A 136 13.27 7.45 -0.64
CA VAL A 136 11.92 8.02 -0.68
C VAL A 136 10.86 6.93 -0.77
N ASP A 137 9.72 7.16 -0.14
CA ASP A 137 8.50 6.37 -0.28
C ASP A 137 7.44 7.18 -1.03
N VAL A 138 6.82 6.59 -2.05
CA VAL A 138 5.78 7.23 -2.85
C VAL A 138 4.60 6.29 -3.12
N GLU A 139 3.39 6.86 -3.27
CA GLU A 139 2.23 6.17 -3.83
C GLU A 139 2.22 6.38 -5.36
N LEU A 140 2.15 5.29 -6.11
CA LEU A 140 2.06 5.26 -7.56
C LEU A 140 0.63 5.55 -8.03
N SER A 141 0.44 5.80 -9.32
CA SER A 141 -0.85 6.16 -9.90
C SER A 141 -1.92 5.05 -9.80
N ASP A 142 -1.51 3.79 -9.68
CA ASP A 142 -2.39 2.65 -9.45
C ASP A 142 -2.67 2.41 -7.94
N GLY A 143 -2.12 3.25 -7.06
CA GLY A 143 -2.20 3.12 -5.62
C GLY A 143 -1.15 2.19 -5.01
N SER A 144 -0.29 1.55 -5.81
CA SER A 144 0.84 0.75 -5.32
C SER A 144 1.85 1.64 -4.60
N ARG A 145 2.66 1.04 -3.74
CA ARG A 145 3.78 1.74 -3.09
C ARG A 145 5.07 1.46 -3.78
N MET A 146 5.89 2.50 -3.90
CA MET A 146 7.27 2.38 -4.36
C MET A 146 8.21 2.97 -3.32
N HIS A 147 9.08 2.11 -2.78
CA HIS A 147 10.24 2.52 -2.00
C HIS A 147 11.47 2.56 -2.90
N VAL A 148 12.23 3.64 -2.83
CA VAL A 148 13.46 3.83 -3.60
C VAL A 148 14.60 4.12 -2.63
N ILE A 149 15.75 3.48 -2.85
CA ILE A 149 17.03 3.85 -2.25
C ILE A 149 18.01 4.13 -3.39
N ALA A 150 18.71 5.26 -3.35
CA ALA A 150 19.57 5.77 -4.42
C ALA A 150 20.97 6.15 -3.93
N ASP A 151 21.81 6.62 -4.86
CA ASP A 151 23.14 7.14 -4.55
C ASP A 151 23.09 8.28 -3.51
N PRO A 152 24.06 8.37 -2.58
CA PRO A 152 25.30 7.57 -2.53
C PRO A 152 25.22 6.28 -1.68
N VAL A 153 24.08 5.95 -1.08
CA VAL A 153 23.99 4.78 -0.16
C VAL A 153 23.72 3.47 -0.90
N ALA A 154 23.06 3.52 -2.05
CA ALA A 154 22.83 2.36 -2.92
C ALA A 154 23.95 2.21 -3.96
N LEU A 155 25.05 1.56 -3.57
CA LEU A 155 26.13 1.24 -4.50
C LEU A 155 25.61 0.29 -5.60
N GLY A 156 25.56 0.78 -6.85
CA GLY A 156 25.16 -0.04 -8.00
C GLY A 156 23.74 0.20 -8.52
N GLY A 157 23.01 1.20 -8.03
CA GLY A 157 21.78 1.67 -8.67
C GLY A 157 20.98 2.66 -7.82
N PRO A 158 19.84 3.14 -8.31
CA PRO A 158 18.67 3.13 -7.46
C PRO A 158 18.15 1.68 -7.34
N PHE A 159 17.86 1.23 -6.13
CA PHE A 159 17.11 0.01 -5.85
C PHE A 159 15.66 0.36 -5.58
N VAL A 160 14.73 -0.42 -6.13
CA VAL A 160 13.30 -0.13 -6.05
C VAL A 160 12.55 -1.35 -5.54
N SER A 161 11.68 -1.14 -4.55
CA SER A 161 10.72 -2.14 -4.10
C SER A 161 9.32 -1.60 -4.32
N ILE A 162 8.54 -2.25 -5.19
CA ILE A 162 7.15 -1.91 -5.44
C ILE A 162 6.28 -2.94 -4.76
N ARG A 163 5.40 -2.49 -3.87
CA ARG A 163 4.36 -3.31 -3.26
C ARG A 163 3.02 -2.95 -3.86
N ARG A 164 2.38 -3.94 -4.48
CA ARG A 164 1.09 -3.78 -5.12
C ARG A 164 -0.04 -4.08 -4.14
N PHE A 165 -1.12 -3.33 -4.27
CA PHE A 165 -2.35 -3.58 -3.55
C PHE A 165 -3.41 -4.09 -4.53
N PRO A 166 -4.29 -5.01 -4.11
CA PRO A 166 -5.36 -5.48 -4.97
C PRO A 166 -6.24 -4.31 -5.41
N GLU A 167 -6.58 -4.27 -6.70
CA GLU A 167 -7.41 -3.20 -7.29
C GLU A 167 -8.76 -3.04 -6.59
N ARG A 168 -9.34 -4.18 -6.17
CA ARG A 168 -10.55 -4.22 -5.36
C ARG A 168 -10.25 -4.72 -3.95
N PRO A 169 -10.69 -4.02 -2.89
CA PRO A 169 -10.67 -4.55 -1.54
C PRO A 169 -11.47 -5.86 -1.47
N PHE A 170 -10.99 -6.83 -0.69
CA PHE A 170 -11.70 -8.08 -0.47
C PHE A 170 -12.86 -7.88 0.52
N SER A 171 -13.98 -8.54 0.25
CA SER A 171 -15.12 -8.68 1.16
C SER A 171 -14.93 -9.86 2.12
N LEU A 172 -15.78 -9.98 3.15
CA LEU A 172 -15.75 -11.15 4.04
C LEU A 172 -16.15 -12.43 3.30
N GLU A 173 -17.04 -12.31 2.32
CA GLU A 173 -17.43 -13.35 1.36
C GLU A 173 -16.22 -13.85 0.57
N ASP A 174 -15.40 -12.93 0.04
CA ASP A 174 -14.18 -13.30 -0.68
C ASP A 174 -13.22 -14.06 0.23
N LEU A 175 -13.00 -13.57 1.45
CA LEU A 175 -12.12 -14.22 2.43
C LEU A 175 -12.61 -15.62 2.82
N GLU A 176 -13.91 -15.82 2.96
CA GLU A 176 -14.50 -17.14 3.16
C GLU A 176 -14.24 -18.06 1.95
N SER A 177 -14.45 -17.55 0.73
CA SER A 177 -14.26 -18.31 -0.50
C SER A 177 -12.81 -18.78 -0.71
N PHE A 178 -11.83 -18.00 -0.22
CA PHE A 178 -10.41 -18.37 -0.24
C PHE A 178 -10.00 -19.30 0.91
N GLY A 179 -10.93 -19.60 1.83
CA GLY A 179 -10.65 -20.37 3.04
C GLY A 179 -9.81 -19.63 4.08
N ALA A 180 -9.75 -18.29 4.02
CA ALA A 180 -9.06 -17.48 5.01
C ALA A 180 -9.87 -17.34 6.31
N ILE A 181 -11.20 -17.45 6.22
CA ILE A 181 -12.11 -17.54 7.37
C ILE A 181 -13.12 -18.66 7.13
N THR A 182 -13.63 -19.27 8.21
CA THR A 182 -14.73 -20.22 8.15
C THR A 182 -16.09 -19.50 8.07
N PRO A 183 -17.17 -20.17 7.64
CA PRO A 183 -18.52 -19.58 7.65
C PRO A 183 -18.94 -19.09 9.05
N GLN A 184 -18.57 -19.84 10.10
CA GLN A 184 -18.84 -19.46 11.48
C GLN A 184 -18.05 -18.22 11.91
N GLN A 185 -16.76 -18.14 11.56
CA GLN A 185 -15.94 -16.95 11.83
C GLN A 185 -16.48 -15.73 11.08
N ARG A 186 -16.91 -15.90 9.83
CA ARG A 186 -17.54 -14.84 9.06
C ARG A 186 -18.78 -14.29 9.76
N GLN A 187 -19.73 -15.16 10.13
CA GLN A 187 -20.94 -14.75 10.83
C GLN A 187 -20.63 -14.00 12.13
N TRP A 188 -19.62 -14.48 12.87
CA TRP A 188 -19.17 -13.80 14.09
C TRP A 188 -18.59 -12.41 13.80
N LEU A 189 -17.74 -12.29 12.77
CA LEU A 189 -17.12 -11.03 12.36
C LEU A 189 -18.17 -10.01 11.87
N GLU A 190 -19.16 -10.44 11.10
CA GLU A 190 -20.29 -9.61 10.67
C GLU A 190 -21.07 -9.08 11.88
N ALA A 191 -21.41 -9.97 12.82
CA ALA A 191 -22.10 -9.60 14.05
C ALA A 191 -21.27 -8.65 14.92
N ALA A 192 -19.95 -8.84 14.98
CA ALA A 192 -19.02 -7.97 15.70
C ALA A 192 -18.99 -6.55 15.11
N VAL A 193 -19.00 -6.42 13.78
CA VAL A 193 -19.09 -5.13 13.08
C VAL A 193 -20.42 -4.44 13.37
N ASP A 194 -21.54 -5.18 13.28
CA ASP A 194 -22.89 -4.66 13.52
C ASP A 194 -23.09 -4.21 14.97
N ARG A 195 -22.49 -4.92 15.93
CA ARG A 195 -22.48 -4.58 17.36
C ARG A 195 -21.43 -3.54 17.75
N ARG A 196 -20.65 -3.03 16.78
CA ARG A 196 -19.56 -2.07 17.00
C ARG A 196 -18.58 -2.55 18.08
N LEU A 197 -18.15 -3.81 18.01
CA LEU A 197 -17.08 -4.30 18.88
C LEU A 197 -15.75 -3.64 18.51
N ASN A 198 -15.01 -3.21 19.53
CA ASN A 198 -13.63 -2.77 19.40
C ASN A 198 -12.72 -3.99 19.23
N MET A 199 -11.99 -4.07 18.12
CA MET A 199 -11.19 -5.26 17.79
C MET A 199 -9.75 -4.90 17.42
N ILE A 200 -8.82 -5.74 17.89
CA ILE A 200 -7.42 -5.72 17.47
C ILE A 200 -7.15 -6.91 16.57
N ILE A 201 -6.70 -6.65 15.35
CA ILE A 201 -6.35 -7.67 14.37
C ILE A 201 -4.85 -7.93 14.48
N ALA A 202 -4.47 -9.10 14.98
CA ALA A 202 -3.10 -9.44 15.33
C ALA A 202 -2.50 -10.47 14.38
N GLY A 203 -1.16 -10.50 14.26
CA GLY A 203 -0.45 -11.49 13.45
C GLY A 203 0.87 -11.02 12.86
N ALA A 204 1.67 -11.96 12.35
CA ALA A 204 2.98 -11.70 11.76
C ALA A 204 2.89 -10.75 10.53
N PRO A 205 4.01 -10.10 10.12
CA PRO A 205 4.06 -9.42 8.83
C PRO A 205 3.58 -10.32 7.67
N GLY A 206 2.79 -9.77 6.76
CA GLY A 206 2.25 -10.53 5.62
C GLY A 206 1.14 -11.55 5.93
N SER A 207 0.64 -11.64 7.18
CA SER A 207 -0.44 -12.58 7.55
C SER A 207 -1.84 -12.20 7.04
N GLY A 208 -2.01 -11.01 6.44
CA GLY A 208 -3.30 -10.54 5.92
C GLY A 208 -4.13 -9.64 6.85
N LYS A 209 -3.54 -9.12 7.94
CA LYS A 209 -4.24 -8.22 8.90
C LYS A 209 -4.95 -7.06 8.21
N THR A 210 -4.22 -6.30 7.40
CA THR A 210 -4.77 -5.15 6.67
C THR A 210 -5.88 -5.57 5.71
N THR A 211 -5.77 -6.76 5.11
CA THR A 211 -6.82 -7.30 4.25
C THR A 211 -8.11 -7.57 5.03
N LEU A 212 -8.03 -8.25 6.18
CA LEU A 212 -9.19 -8.47 7.03
C LEU A 212 -9.77 -7.15 7.56
N LEU A 213 -8.90 -6.22 7.98
CA LEU A 213 -9.31 -4.89 8.41
C LEU A 213 -10.15 -4.18 7.32
N GLY A 214 -9.67 -4.18 6.08
CA GLY A 214 -10.40 -3.61 4.95
C GLY A 214 -11.77 -4.24 4.72
N ALA A 215 -11.86 -5.57 4.82
CA ALA A 215 -13.12 -6.30 4.67
C ALA A 215 -14.13 -5.93 5.78
N LEU A 216 -13.67 -5.83 7.03
CA LEU A 216 -14.52 -5.43 8.17
C LEU A 216 -15.02 -3.99 8.03
N LEU A 217 -14.16 -3.06 7.57
CA LEU A 217 -14.56 -1.67 7.35
C LEU A 217 -15.53 -1.52 6.18
N ALA A 218 -15.37 -2.31 5.12
CA ALA A 218 -16.31 -2.32 4.00
C ALA A 218 -17.70 -2.84 4.41
N ARG A 219 -17.78 -3.72 5.42
CA ARG A 219 -19.04 -4.26 5.96
C ARG A 219 -19.75 -3.30 6.93
N ALA A 220 -19.06 -2.27 7.42
CA ALA A 220 -19.67 -1.28 8.31
C ALA A 220 -20.89 -0.61 7.63
N PRO A 221 -21.94 -0.27 8.39
CA PRO A 221 -23.11 0.42 7.84
C PRO A 221 -22.73 1.72 7.12
N GLY A 222 -23.20 1.90 5.89
CA GLY A 222 -22.77 3.00 5.00
C GLY A 222 -23.02 4.44 5.50
N HIS A 223 -23.81 4.62 6.57
CA HIS A 223 -24.03 5.93 7.20
C HIS A 223 -22.95 6.28 8.25
N GLU A 224 -22.12 5.33 8.65
CA GLU A 224 -21.11 5.51 9.68
C GLU A 224 -19.89 6.26 9.13
N ARG A 225 -19.42 7.26 9.88
CA ARG A 225 -18.20 7.98 9.56
C ARG A 225 -16.97 7.23 10.06
N ILE A 226 -16.20 6.67 9.14
CA ILE A 226 -14.94 5.99 9.43
C ILE A 226 -13.80 7.00 9.26
N VAL A 227 -12.98 7.18 10.30
CA VAL A 227 -11.73 7.94 10.19
C VAL A 227 -10.56 6.97 10.37
N LEU A 228 -9.82 6.76 9.28
CA LEU A 228 -8.68 5.87 9.19
C LEU A 228 -7.38 6.66 9.28
N VAL A 229 -6.58 6.35 10.28
CA VAL A 229 -5.26 6.95 10.51
C VAL A 229 -4.18 5.94 10.17
N GLU A 230 -3.30 6.27 9.22
CA GLU A 230 -2.19 5.40 8.81
C GLU A 230 -0.87 6.16 8.83
N ASP A 231 0.25 5.44 9.05
CA ASP A 231 1.58 6.02 8.84
C ASP A 231 1.76 6.38 7.37
N VAL A 232 1.52 5.39 6.51
CA VAL A 232 1.44 5.59 5.09
C VAL A 232 0.09 5.01 4.68
N SER A 233 -0.65 5.64 3.76
CA SER A 233 -1.96 5.16 3.25
C SER A 233 -1.81 3.83 2.48
N GLU A 234 -2.12 2.67 3.07
CA GLU A 234 -2.10 1.34 2.39
C GLU A 234 -3.51 0.89 2.10
N LEU A 235 -4.37 1.04 3.09
CA LEU A 235 -5.59 0.30 3.17
C LEU A 235 -6.65 0.91 2.26
N LYS A 236 -6.92 0.30 1.10
CA LYS A 236 -8.07 0.66 0.27
C LYS A 236 -9.34 0.13 0.96
N VAL A 237 -10.28 1.01 1.27
CA VAL A 237 -11.57 0.69 1.93
C VAL A 237 -12.69 1.04 0.98
N ASN A 238 -13.54 0.06 0.66
CA ASN A 238 -14.76 0.29 -0.12
C ASN A 238 -15.91 0.68 0.82
N HIS A 239 -15.91 1.93 1.30
CA HIS A 239 -16.96 2.45 2.19
C HIS A 239 -17.27 3.91 1.81
N PRO A 240 -18.56 4.30 1.67
CA PRO A 240 -18.95 5.60 1.14
C PRO A 240 -18.52 6.79 2.02
N HIS A 241 -18.29 6.57 3.31
CA HIS A 241 -17.94 7.62 4.27
C HIS A 241 -16.66 7.31 5.06
N CYS A 242 -15.59 6.96 4.34
CA CYS A 242 -14.25 6.74 4.89
C CYS A 242 -13.32 7.93 4.61
N ILE A 243 -12.82 8.57 5.66
CA ILE A 243 -11.81 9.63 5.59
C ILE A 243 -10.46 9.04 6.00
N LYS A 244 -9.42 9.32 5.22
CA LYS A 244 -8.06 8.89 5.52
C LYS A 244 -7.20 10.05 5.99
N LEU A 245 -6.47 9.82 7.07
CA LEU A 245 -5.43 10.69 7.58
C LEU A 245 -4.11 9.94 7.50
N GLN A 246 -3.07 10.61 7.01
CA GLN A 246 -1.73 10.04 6.86
C GLN A 246 -0.72 10.89 7.63
N THR A 247 0.29 10.25 8.21
CA THR A 247 1.41 10.97 8.83
C THR A 247 2.14 11.83 7.80
N ARG A 248 2.77 12.88 8.29
CA ARG A 248 3.63 13.76 7.48
C ARG A 248 4.88 14.08 8.26
N ASN A 249 6.03 13.69 7.69
CA ASN A 249 7.33 14.10 8.18
C ASN A 249 7.57 15.57 7.84
N ILE A 250 8.32 16.26 8.71
CA ILE A 250 8.68 17.67 8.55
C ILE A 250 9.46 17.85 7.23
N ALA A 251 8.89 18.62 6.30
CA ALA A 251 9.66 19.16 5.19
C ALA A 251 10.49 20.35 5.69
N HIS A 252 11.48 20.78 4.90
CA HIS A 252 12.29 21.96 5.26
C HIS A 252 11.36 23.19 5.34
N GLY A 253 11.16 23.73 6.55
CA GLY A 253 10.26 24.86 6.82
C GLY A 253 8.94 24.52 7.53
N ASP A 254 8.58 23.24 7.68
CA ASP A 254 7.41 22.85 8.48
C ASP A 254 7.74 22.95 9.98
N SER A 255 6.81 23.50 10.77
CA SER A 255 7.00 23.68 12.23
C SER A 255 6.70 22.43 13.05
N GLU A 256 5.95 21.46 12.50
CA GLU A 256 5.47 20.33 13.29
C GLU A 256 5.24 19.06 12.46
N GLN A 257 5.70 17.92 13.01
CA GLN A 257 5.44 16.59 12.46
C GLN A 257 4.01 16.13 12.77
N ALA A 258 3.28 15.65 11.76
CA ALA A 258 1.99 15.00 11.93
C ALA A 258 2.21 13.50 12.22
N THR A 259 2.25 13.12 13.49
CA THR A 259 2.40 11.72 13.92
C THR A 259 1.05 11.02 14.07
N ILE A 260 1.02 9.68 14.08
CA ILE A 260 -0.23 8.91 14.27
C ILE A 260 -0.96 9.37 15.53
N ARG A 261 -0.23 9.50 16.65
CA ARG A 261 -0.78 9.97 17.92
C ARG A 261 -1.51 11.31 17.81
N LYS A 262 -0.94 12.28 17.08
CA LYS A 262 -1.57 13.60 16.87
C LYS A 262 -2.81 13.46 15.99
N LEU A 263 -2.74 12.69 14.91
CA LEU A 263 -3.88 12.48 14.02
C LEU A 263 -5.04 11.76 14.73
N VAL A 264 -4.75 10.82 15.63
CA VAL A 264 -5.77 10.20 16.50
C VAL A 264 -6.47 11.25 17.36
N ARG A 265 -5.73 12.19 17.97
CA ARG A 265 -6.34 13.29 18.75
C ARG A 265 -7.21 14.21 17.91
N GLU A 266 -6.74 14.58 16.72
CA GLU A 266 -7.54 15.41 15.81
C GLU A 266 -8.80 14.69 15.33
N THR A 267 -8.71 13.36 15.14
CA THR A 267 -9.85 12.52 14.77
C THR A 267 -11.00 12.64 15.78
N LEU A 268 -10.72 12.78 17.07
CA LEU A 268 -11.75 12.93 18.10
C LEU A 268 -12.62 14.18 17.92
N ARG A 269 -12.14 15.17 17.17
CA ARG A 269 -12.89 16.40 16.82
C ARG A 269 -13.65 16.29 15.51
N MET A 270 -13.45 15.20 14.76
CA MET A 270 -14.04 14.99 13.43
C MET A 270 -15.39 14.28 13.46
N ARG A 271 -15.99 14.09 14.65
CA ARG A 271 -17.22 13.31 14.88
C ARG A 271 -17.19 11.93 14.19
N PRO A 272 -16.17 11.09 14.46
CA PRO A 272 -16.13 9.74 13.92
C PRO A 272 -17.22 8.86 14.54
N ASP A 273 -17.78 7.94 13.76
CA ASP A 273 -18.50 6.77 14.28
C ASP A 273 -17.54 5.65 14.64
N ARG A 274 -16.42 5.54 13.90
CA ARG A 274 -15.34 4.58 14.12
C ARG A 274 -13.98 5.25 13.96
N LEU A 275 -13.09 5.01 14.92
CA LEU A 275 -11.67 5.30 14.78
C LEU A 275 -10.96 4.04 14.29
N VAL A 276 -10.15 4.18 13.25
CA VAL A 276 -9.29 3.10 12.78
C VAL A 276 -7.85 3.57 12.84
N VAL A 277 -7.00 2.80 13.51
CA VAL A 277 -5.55 2.99 13.46
C VAL A 277 -4.98 1.86 12.62
N GLY A 278 -4.42 2.17 11.45
CA GLY A 278 -3.97 1.16 10.49
C GLY A 278 -3.01 0.14 11.10
N GLU A 279 -2.08 0.60 11.95
CA GLU A 279 -1.23 -0.26 12.75
C GLU A 279 -0.76 0.49 14.01
N VAL A 280 -0.82 -0.17 15.16
CA VAL A 280 -0.28 0.35 16.42
C VAL A 280 1.15 -0.14 16.61
N ARG A 281 2.07 0.80 16.79
CA ARG A 281 3.52 0.64 16.94
C ARG A 281 4.09 1.32 18.18
N GLY A 282 3.40 2.29 18.75
CA GLY A 282 3.95 3.17 19.77
C GLY A 282 2.91 3.90 20.62
N GLU A 283 3.21 5.16 20.94
CA GLU A 283 2.48 5.98 21.91
C GLU A 283 1.02 6.26 21.56
N GLU A 284 0.65 6.17 20.27
CA GLU A 284 -0.73 6.33 19.81
C GLU A 284 -1.70 5.34 20.45
N VAL A 285 -1.20 4.21 20.97
CA VAL A 285 -2.02 3.22 21.68
C VAL A 285 -2.77 3.88 22.85
N PHE A 286 -2.17 4.86 23.53
CA PHE A 286 -2.81 5.52 24.66
C PHE A 286 -4.06 6.27 24.23
N ASP A 287 -3.92 7.15 23.22
CA ASP A 287 -5.03 7.96 22.72
C ASP A 287 -6.09 7.08 22.02
N MET A 288 -5.68 5.98 21.37
CA MET A 288 -6.60 5.00 20.77
C MET A 288 -7.42 4.25 21.83
N ILE A 289 -6.77 3.69 22.86
CA ILE A 289 -7.44 2.97 23.94
C ILE A 289 -8.35 3.92 24.73
N ALA A 290 -7.90 5.15 25.00
CA ALA A 290 -8.73 6.16 25.62
C ALA A 290 -10.00 6.45 24.79
N ALA A 291 -9.87 6.60 23.47
CA ALA A 291 -11.01 6.80 22.57
C ALA A 291 -12.00 5.63 22.62
N MET A 292 -11.49 4.40 22.60
CA MET A 292 -12.28 3.17 22.72
C MET A 292 -13.05 3.10 24.04
N SER A 293 -12.41 3.46 25.16
CA SER A 293 -13.03 3.44 26.49
C SER A 293 -14.10 4.52 26.70
N ILE A 294 -14.00 5.68 26.04
CA ILE A 294 -14.99 6.78 26.19
C ILE A 294 -16.21 6.64 25.25
N GLY A 295 -16.40 5.46 24.64
CA GLY A 295 -17.59 5.15 23.86
C GLY A 295 -17.46 5.37 22.35
N LEU A 296 -16.25 5.55 21.81
CA LEU A 296 -16.02 5.44 20.37
C LEU A 296 -15.95 3.97 19.95
N SER A 297 -17.10 3.31 20.00
CA SER A 297 -17.27 1.90 19.70
C SER A 297 -17.00 1.56 18.23
N GLY A 298 -16.73 0.29 17.95
CA GLY A 298 -16.49 -0.22 16.60
C GLY A 298 -15.14 0.18 16.04
N SER A 299 -14.23 0.62 16.91
CA SER A 299 -12.87 1.02 16.57
C SER A 299 -12.01 -0.21 16.28
N LEU A 300 -11.21 -0.14 15.23
CA LEU A 300 -10.41 -1.26 14.75
C LEU A 300 -8.94 -0.86 14.65
N SER A 301 -8.04 -1.81 14.89
CA SER A 301 -6.62 -1.59 14.68
C SER A 301 -5.88 -2.87 14.35
N THR A 302 -4.68 -2.76 13.78
CA THR A 302 -3.79 -3.91 13.59
C THR A 302 -2.56 -3.86 14.50
N LEU A 303 -2.04 -5.04 14.83
CA LEU A 303 -0.85 -5.20 15.66
C LEU A 303 0.01 -6.36 15.18
N HIS A 304 1.32 -6.17 15.12
CA HIS A 304 2.25 -7.28 14.92
C HIS A 304 2.44 -8.10 16.18
N ALA A 305 2.08 -9.38 16.12
CA ALA A 305 2.27 -10.32 17.21
C ALA A 305 2.40 -11.75 16.69
N GLY A 306 3.12 -12.59 17.43
CA GLY A 306 3.30 -14.01 17.13
C GLY A 306 2.20 -14.92 17.69
N SER A 307 1.35 -14.42 18.58
CA SER A 307 0.23 -15.15 19.19
C SER A 307 -0.78 -14.18 19.80
N VAL A 308 -1.95 -14.66 20.22
CA VAL A 308 -2.93 -13.87 20.98
C VAL A 308 -2.33 -13.35 22.28
N THR A 309 -1.69 -14.20 23.08
CA THR A 309 -1.04 -13.79 24.33
C THR A 309 0.08 -12.77 24.06
N GLY A 310 0.84 -12.96 22.98
CA GLY A 310 1.87 -12.00 22.58
C GLY A 310 1.28 -10.66 22.14
N ALA A 311 0.10 -10.64 21.52
CA ALA A 311 -0.61 -9.42 21.16
C ALA A 311 -1.05 -8.64 22.40
N LEU A 312 -1.61 -9.33 23.41
CA LEU A 312 -1.99 -8.74 24.68
C LEU A 312 -0.80 -8.12 25.40
N HIS A 313 0.26 -8.91 25.61
CA HIS A 313 1.47 -8.44 26.28
C HIS A 313 2.07 -7.23 25.54
N ARG A 314 2.06 -7.24 24.20
CA ARG A 314 2.57 -6.11 23.41
C ARG A 314 1.70 -4.86 23.58
N LEU A 315 0.38 -4.97 23.56
CA LEU A 315 -0.52 -3.83 23.83
C LEU A 315 -0.28 -3.27 25.23
N GLU A 316 -0.21 -4.13 26.25
CA GLU A 316 0.07 -3.72 27.63
C GLU A 316 1.40 -2.98 27.74
N THR A 317 2.44 -3.51 27.08
CA THR A 317 3.78 -2.90 27.06
C THR A 317 3.76 -1.53 26.39
N LEU A 318 3.14 -1.42 25.21
CA LEU A 318 3.03 -0.15 24.49
C LEU A 318 2.25 0.88 25.29
N TYR A 319 1.13 0.46 25.90
CA TYR A 319 0.30 1.32 26.72
C TYR A 319 1.03 1.79 27.97
N ALA A 320 1.69 0.87 28.70
CA ALA A 320 2.51 1.21 29.86
C ALA A 320 3.64 2.19 29.51
N SER A 321 4.29 2.00 28.37
CA SER A 321 5.31 2.93 27.87
C SER A 321 4.73 4.31 27.58
N ALA A 322 3.55 4.38 26.95
CA ALA A 322 2.88 5.64 26.62
C ALA A 322 2.36 6.39 27.86
N THR A 323 2.12 5.67 28.97
CA THR A 323 1.68 6.22 30.26
C THR A 323 2.80 6.29 31.30
N SER A 324 4.06 6.13 30.89
CA SER A 324 5.19 6.16 31.81
C SER A 324 5.20 7.44 32.63
N GLY A 325 5.32 7.32 33.96
CA GLY A 325 5.27 8.44 34.91
C GLY A 325 3.88 8.81 35.41
N GLN A 326 2.80 8.19 34.91
CA GLN A 326 1.45 8.36 35.45
C GLN A 326 1.19 7.34 36.57
N SER A 327 0.78 7.80 37.76
CA SER A 327 0.41 6.91 38.87
C SER A 327 -0.98 6.33 38.70
N GLY A 328 -1.19 5.07 39.11
CA GLY A 328 -2.50 4.43 39.15
C GLY A 328 -3.01 3.90 37.82
N VAL A 329 -2.17 3.88 36.77
CA VAL A 329 -2.51 3.28 35.48
C VAL A 329 -2.33 1.77 35.56
N ASP A 330 -3.40 1.02 35.28
CA ASP A 330 -3.39 -0.43 35.09
C ASP A 330 -3.60 -0.72 33.60
N PRO A 331 -2.54 -1.06 32.84
CA PRO A 331 -2.64 -1.36 31.41
C PRO A 331 -3.60 -2.51 31.11
N ALA A 332 -3.59 -3.57 31.91
CA ALA A 332 -4.41 -4.75 31.66
C ALA A 332 -5.89 -4.41 31.84
N ARG A 333 -6.23 -3.60 32.85
CA ARG A 333 -7.60 -3.09 33.04
C ARG A 333 -8.02 -2.16 31.90
N ALA A 334 -7.18 -1.19 31.54
CA ALA A 334 -7.49 -0.25 30.45
C ALA A 334 -7.79 -0.99 29.13
N LEU A 335 -7.04 -2.04 28.82
CA LEU A 335 -7.28 -2.86 27.63
C LEU A 335 -8.57 -3.68 27.72
N ARG A 336 -8.87 -4.30 28.86
CA ARG A 336 -10.14 -5.05 29.05
C ARG A 336 -11.37 -4.15 28.93
N ASP A 337 -11.28 -2.92 29.41
CA ASP A 337 -12.38 -1.95 29.36
C ASP A 337 -12.58 -1.36 27.94
N ALA A 338 -11.56 -1.44 27.08
CA ALA A 338 -11.54 -0.81 25.76
C ALA A 338 -11.70 -1.79 24.59
N VAL A 339 -11.10 -2.98 24.67
CA VAL A 339 -10.98 -3.93 23.56
C VAL A 339 -11.89 -5.12 23.83
N ASN A 340 -12.80 -5.42 22.90
CA ASN A 340 -13.72 -6.55 23.05
C ASN A 340 -13.08 -7.86 22.56
N ALA A 341 -12.31 -7.82 21.46
CA ALA A 341 -11.72 -9.03 20.89
C ALA A 341 -10.35 -8.81 20.22
N ILE A 342 -9.54 -9.87 20.22
CA ILE A 342 -8.36 -10.03 19.38
C ILE A 342 -8.65 -11.06 18.30
N VAL A 343 -8.54 -10.65 17.03
CA VAL A 343 -8.64 -11.55 15.88
C VAL A 343 -7.23 -11.86 15.41
N TYR A 344 -6.75 -13.07 15.64
CA TYR A 344 -5.39 -13.48 15.34
C TYR A 344 -5.29 -14.23 14.01
N LEU A 345 -4.44 -13.72 13.12
CA LEU A 345 -4.16 -14.30 11.81
C LEU A 345 -2.77 -14.93 11.79
N GLU A 346 -2.71 -16.12 11.19
CA GLU A 346 -1.47 -16.81 10.93
C GLU A 346 -1.28 -17.10 9.44
N ARG A 347 -0.05 -17.46 9.09
CA ARG A 347 0.25 -18.11 7.82
C ARG A 347 0.53 -19.57 8.13
N ASP A 348 -0.29 -20.47 7.61
CA ASP A 348 -0.13 -21.91 7.87
C ASP A 348 1.12 -22.47 7.17
N ALA A 349 1.42 -23.75 7.44
CA ALA A 349 2.58 -24.43 6.88
C ALA A 349 2.56 -24.47 5.34
N GLU A 350 1.38 -24.44 4.72
CA GLU A 350 1.19 -24.38 3.28
C GLU A 350 1.27 -22.95 2.72
N GLY A 351 1.48 -21.95 3.58
CA GLY A 351 1.63 -20.56 3.19
C GLY A 351 0.32 -19.80 3.05
N ARG A 352 -0.83 -20.40 3.40
CA ARG A 352 -2.16 -19.77 3.34
C ARG A 352 -2.37 -18.86 4.54
N ARG A 353 -3.05 -17.74 4.31
CA ARG A 353 -3.41 -16.76 5.35
C ARG A 353 -4.77 -17.14 5.92
N ARG A 354 -4.88 -17.30 7.25
CA ARG A 354 -6.17 -17.64 7.89
C ARG A 354 -6.33 -17.01 9.27
N VAL A 355 -7.58 -16.82 9.69
CA VAL A 355 -7.91 -16.49 11.09
C VAL A 355 -7.78 -17.77 11.92
N ALA A 356 -6.78 -17.80 12.80
CA ALA A 356 -6.48 -18.93 13.65
C ALA A 356 -7.22 -18.87 14.99
N ASP A 357 -7.46 -17.66 15.53
CA ASP A 357 -8.17 -17.49 16.79
C ASP A 357 -8.96 -16.18 16.81
N ILE A 358 -10.08 -16.18 17.54
CA ILE A 358 -10.89 -15.01 17.88
C ILE A 358 -11.05 -15.03 19.40
N HIS A 359 -10.22 -14.25 20.07
CA HIS A 359 -10.12 -14.23 21.52
C HIS A 359 -10.89 -13.06 22.13
N MET A 360 -11.89 -13.35 22.95
CA MET A 360 -12.67 -12.34 23.66
C MET A 360 -11.95 -11.86 24.93
N LEU A 361 -11.98 -10.56 25.19
CA LEU A 361 -11.31 -9.92 26.34
C LEU A 361 -12.27 -9.40 27.42
N GLY A 362 -13.58 -9.39 27.15
CA GLY A 362 -14.62 -8.96 28.08
C GLY A 362 -15.98 -9.58 27.75
N GLU A 363 -16.98 -9.31 28.59
CA GLU A 363 -18.38 -9.66 28.30
C GLU A 363 -18.93 -8.72 27.21
N ALA A 364 -19.58 -9.33 26.21
CA ALA A 364 -19.99 -8.68 24.96
C ALA A 364 -21.29 -7.87 25.06
#